data_AF-A0A9D1HJG7-F1
#
_entry.id   AF-A0A9D1HJG7-F1
#
_cell.length_a   1.000
_cell.length_b   1.000
_cell.length_c   1.000
_cell.angle_alpha   90.00
_cell.angle_beta   90.00
_cell.angle_gamma   90.00
#
_symmetry.space_group_name_H-M   'P 1'
#
loop_
_entity.id
_entity.type
_entity.pdbx_description
1 polymer ?
#
loop_
_entity_poly.entity_id
_entity_poly.type
_entity_poly.pdbx_seq_one_letter_code
_entity_poly.pdbx_strand_id
1 'polypeptide(L)'
;MATNNAEYWAQRMKLLEEALADQGFDYVQNLEKQFDRAIAQIEKETAAWYQRFADNNGITYAQARKWLTADELQEFHWTVEEYIQYAQDNELSGQWIRQLENASAKVHISRLDALKLELQQQVERLAGGQLDGIDALARRIYTEGYYKTAFEIQRGVGVGWTLHALNEDAIAKVLSRPWTTDGQTFRDRVWTNKTALLNSVNQHLTQMIIRGESARKTIDALAHDMNVSKSKAGRLVMTESAYFSSTAQKDCFNALGVERYVVVATLDKDTCDICGDMDGKVFRMSEYEEGLTAPPFHPWCRCCTAPWYEDLQNLGARAARDGNSQTFYVPRDTTYKNWMAQAVQTAPVAQSGGALNNSQNPVTIMDIVERATGAKKGTPLDLQTAVQGANPNYTTGGAPYHVNCQRCVPTYEMRRRGYDVIAKPKPAANNTVLWGSEPFADSAGNPVSYTMNQTEAAVKRELKNAPDGARYGIYVAWKGRNRGAHVFVAEKQGGVVRYIDPQPGNLDASGYFALGRPGQFGYLRMDNLDITADESILQATMEVKQP
;
A
#
# COMPACT_ATOMS: atom_id res chain seq x y z
N MET A 1 -19.22 21.82 -33.76
CA MET A 1 -20.53 21.46 -33.19
C MET A 1 -20.31 21.12 -31.74
N ALA A 2 -20.95 21.87 -30.84
CA ALA A 2 -20.86 21.69 -29.40
C ALA A 2 -21.49 20.34 -29.02
N THR A 3 -20.66 19.37 -28.68
CA THR A 3 -21.11 18.03 -28.26
C THR A 3 -20.85 17.86 -26.77
N ASN A 4 -21.92 18.09 -26.00
CA ASN A 4 -22.17 17.66 -24.62
C ASN A 4 -21.00 17.69 -23.61
N ASN A 5 -20.74 18.89 -23.09
CA ASN A 5 -19.54 19.22 -22.30
C ASN A 5 -19.65 18.80 -20.81
N ALA A 6 -20.86 18.62 -20.26
CA ALA A 6 -21.06 18.37 -18.82
C ALA A 6 -20.71 16.94 -18.36
N GLU A 7 -20.94 15.93 -19.22
CA GLU A 7 -20.51 14.54 -19.00
C GLU A 7 -18.99 14.41 -19.10
N TYR A 8 -18.41 15.08 -20.09
CA TYR A 8 -16.96 15.15 -20.25
C TYR A 8 -16.30 15.67 -18.97
N TRP A 9 -16.75 16.81 -18.43
CA TRP A 9 -16.18 17.37 -17.20
C TRP A 9 -16.36 16.46 -15.98
N ALA A 10 -17.56 15.91 -15.78
CA ALA A 10 -17.81 15.00 -14.66
C ALA A 10 -16.92 13.75 -14.73
N GLN A 11 -16.75 13.17 -15.92
CA GLN A 11 -15.92 11.99 -16.09
C GLN A 11 -14.44 12.28 -15.86
N ARG A 12 -13.91 13.39 -16.39
CA ARG A 12 -12.50 13.74 -16.24
C ARG A 12 -12.16 14.07 -14.79
N MET A 13 -13.00 14.83 -14.10
CA MET A 13 -12.78 15.16 -12.69
C MET A 13 -12.90 13.94 -11.79
N LYS A 14 -13.78 13.00 -12.11
CA LYS A 14 -13.86 11.72 -11.38
C LYS A 14 -12.63 10.85 -11.58
N LEU A 15 -12.16 10.68 -12.82
CA LEU A 15 -10.91 9.93 -13.08
C LEU A 15 -9.71 10.56 -12.39
N LEU A 16 -9.67 11.90 -12.35
CA LEU A 16 -8.66 12.63 -11.61
C LEU A 16 -8.75 12.33 -10.11
N GLU A 17 -9.95 12.44 -9.53
CA GLU A 17 -10.19 12.17 -8.12
C GLU A 17 -9.83 10.74 -7.74
N GLU A 18 -10.21 9.75 -8.56
CA GLU A 18 -9.82 8.35 -8.35
C GLU A 18 -8.29 8.20 -8.35
N ALA A 19 -7.59 8.81 -9.31
CA ALA A 19 -6.13 8.76 -9.38
C ALA A 19 -5.42 9.50 -8.21
N LEU A 20 -6.04 10.53 -7.63
CA LEU A 20 -5.53 11.21 -6.43
C LEU A 20 -5.83 10.39 -5.17
N ALA A 21 -7.02 9.80 -5.08
CA ALA A 21 -7.42 8.93 -3.99
C ALA A 21 -6.54 7.66 -3.92
N ASP A 22 -6.13 7.11 -5.06
CA ASP A 22 -5.21 5.96 -5.13
C ASP A 22 -3.88 6.25 -4.41
N GLN A 23 -3.36 7.48 -4.49
CA GLN A 23 -2.14 7.88 -3.74
C GLN A 23 -2.36 7.82 -2.23
N GLY A 24 -3.56 8.21 -1.78
CA GLY A 24 -3.98 8.07 -0.39
C GLY A 24 -4.08 6.59 0.02
N PHE A 25 -4.69 5.75 -0.82
CA PHE A 25 -4.82 4.31 -0.56
C PHE A 25 -3.46 3.62 -0.45
N ASP A 26 -2.52 3.91 -1.37
CA ASP A 26 -1.17 3.36 -1.34
C ASP A 26 -0.44 3.76 -0.05
N TYR A 27 -0.57 5.02 0.36
CA TYR A 27 -0.01 5.48 1.62
C TYR A 27 -0.66 4.78 2.83
N VAL A 28 -1.99 4.60 2.85
CA VAL A 28 -2.69 3.85 3.89
C VAL A 28 -2.17 2.42 3.96
N GLN A 29 -2.02 1.71 2.84
CA GLN A 29 -1.50 0.33 2.84
C GLN A 29 -0.07 0.25 3.41
N ASN A 30 0.78 1.24 3.08
CA ASN A 30 2.11 1.31 3.67
C ASN A 30 2.04 1.59 5.18
N LEU A 31 1.18 2.50 5.61
CA LEU A 31 0.97 2.84 7.02
C LEU A 31 0.46 1.62 7.80
N GLU A 32 -0.49 0.86 7.25
CA GLU A 32 -1.00 -0.38 7.84
C GLU A 32 0.13 -1.40 8.07
N LYS A 33 1.02 -1.59 7.08
CA LYS A 33 2.20 -2.46 7.24
C LYS A 33 3.14 -1.98 8.36
N GLN A 34 3.28 -0.67 8.56
CA GLN A 34 4.08 -0.12 9.65
C GLN A 34 3.43 -0.40 11.01
N PHE A 35 2.10 -0.23 11.12
CA PHE A 35 1.35 -0.62 12.31
C PHE A 35 1.47 -2.13 12.61
N ASP A 36 1.36 -2.99 11.59
CA ASP A 36 1.49 -4.44 11.78
C ASP A 36 2.88 -4.86 12.26
N ARG A 37 3.94 -4.21 11.75
CA ARG A 37 5.32 -4.40 12.24
C ARG A 37 5.47 -3.93 13.68
N ALA A 38 4.89 -2.78 14.03
CA ALA A 38 4.91 -2.28 15.39
C ALA A 38 4.17 -3.23 16.33
N ILE A 39 2.97 -3.72 15.96
CA ILE A 39 2.23 -4.73 16.74
C ILE A 39 3.11 -5.96 16.99
N ALA A 40 3.70 -6.55 15.95
CA ALA A 40 4.56 -7.73 16.10
C ALA A 40 5.79 -7.46 17.00
N GLN A 41 6.35 -6.25 16.95
CA GLN A 41 7.45 -5.85 17.80
C GLN A 41 7.03 -5.69 19.27
N ILE A 42 5.87 -5.06 19.52
CA ILE A 42 5.28 -4.92 20.86
C ILE A 42 4.98 -6.30 21.47
N GLU A 43 4.42 -7.22 20.68
CA GLU A 43 4.17 -8.61 21.08
C GLU A 43 5.46 -9.30 21.49
N LYS A 44 6.51 -9.16 20.67
CA LYS A 44 7.83 -9.74 20.93
C LYS A 44 8.50 -9.15 22.18
N GLU A 45 8.49 -7.84 22.35
CA GLU A 45 9.08 -7.13 23.50
C GLU A 45 8.37 -7.54 24.80
N THR A 46 7.03 -7.58 24.78
CA THR A 46 6.22 -8.01 25.91
C THR A 46 6.47 -9.48 26.24
N ALA A 47 6.48 -10.37 25.23
CA ALA A 47 6.76 -11.80 25.44
C ALA A 47 8.18 -12.05 25.98
N ALA A 48 9.19 -11.34 25.45
CA ALA A 48 10.57 -11.43 25.92
C ALA A 48 10.71 -10.94 27.36
N TRP A 49 9.95 -9.91 27.75
CA TRP A 49 9.88 -9.46 29.13
C TRP A 49 9.34 -10.58 30.05
N TYR A 50 8.25 -11.25 29.66
CA TYR A 50 7.71 -12.38 30.42
C TYR A 50 8.65 -13.58 30.50
N GLN A 51 9.42 -13.87 29.44
CA GLN A 51 10.41 -14.94 29.46
C GLN A 51 11.56 -14.60 30.42
N ARG A 52 12.07 -13.37 30.38
CA ARG A 52 13.09 -12.92 31.34
C ARG A 52 12.56 -12.94 32.77
N PHE A 53 11.28 -12.64 32.97
CA PHE A 53 10.62 -12.77 34.27
C PHE A 53 10.59 -14.24 34.72
N ALA A 54 10.23 -15.17 33.84
CA ALA A 54 10.28 -16.60 34.12
C ALA A 54 11.67 -17.08 34.57
N ASP A 55 12.68 -16.78 33.75
CA ASP A 55 14.05 -17.25 33.96
C ASP A 55 14.62 -16.75 35.30
N ASN A 56 14.37 -15.49 35.64
CA ASN A 56 14.90 -14.86 36.86
C ASN A 56 14.25 -15.38 38.14
N ASN A 57 13.03 -15.92 38.06
CA ASN A 57 12.32 -16.46 39.21
C ASN A 57 12.33 -18.00 39.26
N GLY A 58 13.10 -18.66 38.39
CA GLY A 58 13.22 -20.11 38.38
C GLY A 58 11.93 -20.85 37.99
N ILE A 59 11.03 -20.16 37.30
CA ILE A 59 9.74 -20.71 36.88
C ILE A 59 9.68 -20.94 35.38
N THR A 60 8.82 -21.83 34.95
CA THR A 60 8.56 -22.03 33.52
C THR A 60 7.84 -20.83 32.91
N TYR A 61 7.99 -20.61 31.61
CA TYR A 61 7.20 -19.61 30.88
C TYR A 61 5.68 -19.80 31.06
N ALA A 62 5.23 -21.05 31.12
CA ALA A 62 3.82 -21.38 31.39
C ALA A 62 3.40 -21.01 32.83
N GLN A 63 4.32 -21.13 33.80
CA GLN A 63 4.14 -20.64 35.16
C GLN A 63 4.19 -19.11 35.19
N ALA A 64 5.17 -18.42 34.58
CA ALA A 64 5.16 -16.95 34.47
C ALA A 64 3.89 -16.38 33.82
N ARG A 65 3.27 -17.12 32.89
CA ARG A 65 1.97 -16.80 32.29
C ARG A 65 0.77 -16.98 33.22
N LYS A 66 0.92 -17.76 34.31
CA LYS A 66 -0.08 -18.08 35.33
C LYS A 66 0.21 -17.47 36.71
N TRP A 67 1.46 -17.14 37.01
CA TRP A 67 2.02 -16.76 38.31
C TRP A 67 1.51 -15.41 38.80
N LEU A 68 1.06 -14.55 37.88
CA LEU A 68 0.41 -13.30 38.25
C LEU A 68 -1.05 -13.50 38.75
N THR A 69 -1.40 -14.64 39.35
CA THR A 69 -2.69 -14.78 40.04
C THR A 69 -2.57 -14.43 41.52
N ALA A 70 -3.69 -14.00 42.11
CA ALA A 70 -3.82 -13.24 43.37
C ALA A 70 -2.97 -13.68 44.58
N ASP A 71 -2.59 -14.96 44.68
CA ASP A 71 -1.89 -15.49 45.86
C ASP A 71 -0.37 -15.19 45.88
N GLU A 72 0.26 -14.92 44.73
CA GLU A 72 1.67 -14.44 44.65
C GLU A 72 1.76 -12.93 44.33
N LEU A 73 0.60 -12.28 44.15
CA LEU A 73 0.50 -10.81 44.15
C LEU A 73 0.98 -10.23 45.49
N GLN A 74 0.87 -11.00 46.59
CA GLN A 74 1.21 -10.54 47.92
C GLN A 74 2.71 -10.18 48.05
N GLU A 75 3.61 -10.98 47.48
CA GLU A 75 5.06 -10.72 47.47
C GLU A 75 5.44 -9.55 46.53
N PHE A 76 4.65 -9.33 45.48
CA PHE A 76 4.75 -8.17 44.58
C PHE A 76 4.23 -6.87 45.22
N HIS A 77 3.38 -7.00 46.23
CA HIS A 77 2.84 -5.92 47.07
C HIS A 77 3.63 -5.71 48.37
N TRP A 78 4.63 -6.56 48.65
CA TRP A 78 5.43 -6.42 49.84
C TRP A 78 6.04 -5.04 49.90
N THR A 79 5.68 -4.30 50.94
CA THR A 79 6.42 -3.10 51.25
C THR A 79 7.85 -3.49 51.59
N VAL A 80 8.74 -2.52 51.47
CA VAL A 80 10.12 -2.60 51.95
C VAL A 80 10.16 -3.27 53.36
N GLU A 81 9.21 -2.93 54.24
CA GLU A 81 9.03 -3.52 55.57
C GLU A 81 8.59 -5.01 55.60
N GLU A 82 7.79 -5.48 54.65
CA GLU A 82 7.36 -6.90 54.59
C GLU A 82 8.51 -7.81 54.12
N TYR A 83 9.38 -7.31 53.23
CA TYR A 83 10.64 -7.96 52.87
C TYR A 83 11.64 -7.98 54.03
N ILE A 84 11.69 -6.92 54.86
CA ILE A 84 12.49 -6.90 56.10
C ILE A 84 12.02 -8.00 57.04
N GLN A 85 10.71 -8.14 57.24
CA GLN A 85 10.14 -9.11 58.18
C GLN A 85 10.42 -10.55 57.75
N TYR A 86 10.18 -10.89 56.48
CA TYR A 86 10.52 -12.21 55.94
C TYR A 86 12.02 -12.52 56.04
N ALA A 87 12.88 -11.54 55.80
CA ALA A 87 14.33 -11.70 55.92
C ALA A 87 14.80 -11.85 57.38
N GLN A 88 14.12 -11.21 58.34
CA GLN A 88 14.36 -11.37 59.77
C GLN A 88 13.91 -12.76 60.27
N ASP A 89 12.75 -13.23 59.80
CA ASP A 89 12.21 -14.56 60.15
C ASP A 89 13.06 -15.71 59.58
N ASN A 90 13.90 -15.43 58.58
CA ASN A 90 14.82 -16.37 57.93
C ASN A 90 16.32 -16.07 58.20
N GLU A 91 16.64 -15.27 59.23
CA GLU A 91 18.01 -14.96 59.69
C GLU A 91 18.97 -14.35 58.64
N LEU A 92 18.46 -13.54 57.70
CA LEU A 92 19.29 -12.84 56.70
C LEU A 92 19.94 -11.57 57.30
N SER A 93 21.18 -11.25 56.91
CA SER A 93 21.94 -10.16 57.54
C SER A 93 21.41 -8.75 57.23
N GLY A 94 21.53 -7.81 58.17
CA GLY A 94 21.00 -6.44 58.05
C GLY A 94 21.55 -5.58 56.89
N GLN A 95 22.75 -5.89 56.36
CA GLN A 95 23.24 -5.26 55.12
C GLN A 95 22.63 -5.87 53.86
N TRP A 96 22.32 -7.16 53.90
CA TRP A 96 21.67 -7.89 52.81
C TRP A 96 20.21 -7.45 52.63
N ILE A 97 19.52 -7.14 53.73
CA ILE A 97 18.14 -6.63 53.75
C ILE A 97 18.00 -5.31 52.97
N ARG A 98 18.84 -4.31 53.24
CA ARG A 98 18.82 -3.01 52.53
C ARG A 98 19.21 -3.10 51.06
N GLN A 99 20.03 -4.09 50.70
CA GLN A 99 20.40 -4.38 49.31
C GLN A 99 19.26 -5.08 48.58
N LEU A 100 18.53 -6.00 49.24
CA LEU A 100 17.35 -6.67 48.70
C LEU A 100 16.19 -5.71 48.45
N GLU A 101 15.88 -4.80 49.38
CA GLU A 101 14.84 -3.77 49.23
C GLU A 101 15.13 -2.84 48.03
N ASN A 102 16.35 -2.30 47.97
CA ASN A 102 16.75 -1.39 46.90
C ASN A 102 16.96 -2.12 45.57
N ALA A 103 17.31 -3.40 45.57
CA ALA A 103 17.45 -4.17 44.35
C ALA A 103 16.07 -4.56 43.81
N SER A 104 15.18 -5.13 44.62
CA SER A 104 13.88 -5.65 44.17
C SER A 104 12.99 -4.55 43.60
N ALA A 105 12.62 -3.53 44.39
CA ALA A 105 11.72 -2.47 43.95
C ALA A 105 12.28 -1.66 42.77
N LYS A 106 13.59 -1.37 42.78
CA LYS A 106 14.25 -0.59 41.72
C LYS A 106 14.42 -1.41 40.45
N VAL A 107 14.67 -2.72 40.54
CA VAL A 107 14.80 -3.61 39.37
C VAL A 107 13.44 -3.84 38.72
N HIS A 108 12.36 -4.00 39.48
CA HIS A 108 11.01 -4.18 38.92
C HIS A 108 10.46 -2.89 38.28
N ILE A 109 10.58 -1.74 38.93
CA ILE A 109 10.17 -0.44 38.38
C ILE A 109 10.99 -0.10 37.13
N SER A 110 12.32 -0.24 37.18
CA SER A 110 13.19 0.07 36.02
C SER A 110 12.92 -0.83 34.80
N ARG A 111 12.49 -2.08 35.00
CA ARG A 111 12.18 -3.02 33.90
C ARG A 111 10.83 -2.73 33.24
N LEU A 112 9.81 -2.36 34.03
CA LEU A 112 8.54 -1.88 33.48
C LEU A 112 8.73 -0.56 32.74
N ASP A 113 9.49 0.36 33.32
CA ASP A 113 9.75 1.65 32.71
C ASP A 113 10.56 1.50 31.41
N ALA A 114 11.48 0.54 31.34
CA ALA A 114 12.16 0.18 30.09
C ALA A 114 11.18 -0.35 29.03
N LEU A 115 10.26 -1.24 29.39
CA LEU A 115 9.23 -1.73 28.46
C LEU A 115 8.30 -0.58 28.01
N LYS A 116 7.86 0.28 28.92
CA LYS A 116 7.06 1.47 28.60
C LYS A 116 7.78 2.39 27.63
N LEU A 117 9.07 2.64 27.84
CA LEU A 117 9.92 3.44 26.95
C LEU A 117 10.07 2.80 25.57
N GLU A 118 10.27 1.48 25.50
CA GLU A 118 10.34 0.73 24.23
C GLU A 118 9.03 0.84 23.45
N LEU A 119 7.88 0.58 24.09
CA LEU A 119 6.57 0.70 23.45
C LEU A 119 6.27 2.15 23.04
N GLN A 120 6.58 3.12 23.91
CA GLN A 120 6.44 4.54 23.60
C GLN A 120 7.27 4.92 22.38
N GLN A 121 8.51 4.44 22.29
CA GLN A 121 9.38 4.69 21.14
C GLN A 121 8.80 4.16 19.83
N GLN A 122 8.11 3.00 19.84
CA GLN A 122 7.41 2.49 18.66
C GLN A 122 6.25 3.40 18.24
N VAL A 123 5.44 3.85 19.20
CA VAL A 123 4.30 4.75 18.95
C VAL A 123 4.76 6.14 18.47
N GLU A 124 5.83 6.68 19.04
CA GLU A 124 6.43 7.95 18.61
C GLU A 124 6.99 7.86 17.17
N ARG A 125 7.64 6.74 16.81
CA ARG A 125 8.12 6.51 15.43
C ARG A 125 6.97 6.48 14.43
N LEU A 126 5.88 5.78 14.76
CA LEU A 126 4.69 5.72 13.91
C LEU A 126 4.07 7.10 13.71
N ALA A 127 3.91 7.87 14.78
CA ALA A 127 3.33 9.20 14.71
C ALA A 127 4.22 10.19 13.95
N GLY A 128 5.54 10.15 14.16
CA GLY A 128 6.49 10.97 13.40
C GLY A 128 6.44 10.67 11.90
N GLY A 129 6.52 9.38 11.52
CA GLY A 129 6.38 8.97 10.12
C GLY A 129 5.03 9.35 9.52
N GLN A 130 3.96 9.31 10.31
CA GLN A 130 2.62 9.71 9.87
C GLN A 130 2.54 11.22 9.58
N LEU A 131 3.16 12.07 10.41
CA LEU A 131 3.17 13.52 10.19
C LEU A 131 3.87 13.90 8.88
N ASP A 132 5.07 13.37 8.67
CA ASP A 132 5.87 13.66 7.48
C ASP A 132 5.21 13.10 6.21
N GLY A 133 4.68 11.88 6.29
CA GLY A 133 4.05 11.22 5.15
C GLY A 133 2.71 11.84 4.76
N ILE A 134 1.85 12.23 5.72
CA ILE A 134 0.60 12.96 5.41
C ILE A 134 0.92 14.34 4.83
N ASP A 135 1.92 15.06 5.35
CA ASP A 135 2.31 16.36 4.80
C ASP A 135 2.79 16.25 3.35
N ALA A 136 3.68 15.29 3.07
CA ALA A 136 4.20 15.05 1.72
C ALA A 136 3.08 14.63 0.76
N LEU A 137 2.18 13.75 1.19
CA LEU A 137 1.02 13.32 0.42
C LEU A 137 0.07 14.49 0.14
N ALA A 138 -0.24 15.31 1.15
CA ALA A 138 -1.10 16.47 1.02
C ALA A 138 -0.55 17.49 0.02
N ARG A 139 0.76 17.80 0.09
CA ARG A 139 1.43 18.68 -0.89
C ARG A 139 1.31 18.12 -2.31
N ARG A 140 1.54 16.83 -2.46
CA ARG A 140 1.45 16.15 -3.75
C ARG A 140 0.03 16.17 -4.32
N ILE A 141 -0.96 15.75 -3.54
CA ILE A 141 -2.38 15.76 -3.94
C ILE A 141 -2.83 17.16 -4.30
N TYR A 142 -2.49 18.16 -3.50
CA TYR A 142 -2.87 19.54 -3.77
C TYR A 142 -2.22 20.05 -5.08
N THR A 143 -0.92 19.84 -5.23
CA THR A 143 -0.16 20.31 -6.40
C THR A 143 -0.62 19.62 -7.68
N GLU A 144 -0.69 18.28 -7.66
CA GLU A 144 -1.15 17.50 -8.81
C GLU A 144 -2.62 17.77 -9.12
N GLY A 145 -3.48 17.85 -8.09
CA GLY A 145 -4.88 18.17 -8.24
C GLY A 145 -5.08 19.53 -8.92
N TYR A 146 -4.36 20.56 -8.49
CA TYR A 146 -4.44 21.89 -9.10
C TYR A 146 -4.03 21.87 -10.58
N TYR A 147 -2.82 21.38 -10.88
CA TYR A 147 -2.29 21.42 -12.25
C TYR A 147 -2.99 20.46 -13.20
N LYS A 148 -3.35 19.26 -12.74
CA LYS A 148 -4.09 18.31 -13.57
C LYS A 148 -5.52 18.79 -13.81
N THR A 149 -6.20 19.37 -12.81
CA THR A 149 -7.52 20.01 -13.03
C THR A 149 -7.40 21.08 -14.11
N ALA A 150 -6.40 21.95 -14.00
CA ALA A 150 -6.20 23.01 -14.99
C ALA A 150 -5.87 22.46 -16.39
N PHE A 151 -5.03 21.42 -16.47
CA PHE A 151 -4.71 20.73 -17.71
C PHE A 151 -5.96 20.11 -18.35
N GLU A 152 -6.79 19.43 -17.57
CA GLU A 152 -8.05 18.87 -18.06
C GLU A 152 -8.97 19.96 -18.59
N ILE A 153 -9.04 21.11 -17.89
CA ILE A 153 -9.84 22.26 -18.30
C ILE A 153 -9.31 22.87 -19.61
N GLN A 154 -8.01 23.13 -19.72
CA GLN A 154 -7.39 23.61 -20.96
C GLN A 154 -7.65 22.67 -22.13
N ARG A 155 -7.50 21.36 -21.89
CA ARG A 155 -7.73 20.34 -22.90
C ARG A 155 -9.18 20.31 -23.38
N GLY A 156 -10.15 20.40 -22.47
CA GLY A 156 -11.57 20.35 -22.84
C GLY A 156 -12.10 21.65 -23.44
N VAL A 157 -11.56 22.81 -23.05
CA VAL A 157 -11.89 24.10 -23.66
C VAL A 157 -11.15 24.29 -25.00
N GLY A 158 -10.04 23.57 -25.22
CA GLY A 158 -9.24 23.64 -26.44
C GLY A 158 -8.39 24.91 -26.57
N VAL A 159 -8.25 25.67 -25.48
CA VAL A 159 -7.46 26.90 -25.40
C VAL A 159 -6.39 26.69 -24.33
N GLY A 160 -5.13 26.90 -24.69
CA GLY A 160 -4.02 26.87 -23.74
C GLY A 160 -3.75 28.26 -23.16
N TRP A 161 -3.48 28.34 -21.87
CA TRP A 161 -3.01 29.56 -21.21
C TRP A 161 -1.90 29.23 -20.21
N THR A 162 -1.12 30.23 -19.83
CA THR A 162 -0.08 30.06 -18.82
C THR A 162 -0.70 30.15 -17.43
N LEU A 163 -0.49 29.13 -16.61
CA LEU A 163 -0.85 29.15 -15.19
C LEU A 163 0.28 29.80 -14.39
N HIS A 164 -0.07 30.54 -13.35
CA HIS A 164 0.93 30.94 -12.37
C HIS A 164 1.40 29.70 -11.60
N ALA A 165 2.71 29.59 -11.41
CA ALA A 165 3.27 28.52 -10.60
C ALA A 165 2.79 28.68 -9.15
N LEU A 166 2.30 27.58 -8.57
CA LEU A 166 2.10 27.47 -7.13
C LEU A 166 3.43 27.71 -6.41
N ASN A 167 3.40 28.61 -5.43
CA ASN A 167 4.52 28.82 -4.52
C ASN A 167 4.33 27.94 -3.27
N GLU A 168 5.44 27.54 -2.66
CA GLU A 168 5.44 26.65 -1.50
C GLU A 168 4.75 27.24 -0.26
N ASP A 169 4.84 28.55 -0.05
CA ASP A 169 4.17 29.25 1.05
C ASP A 169 2.64 29.19 0.92
N ALA A 170 2.13 29.28 -0.31
CA ALA A 170 0.70 29.15 -0.59
C ALA A 170 0.20 27.74 -0.28
N ILE A 171 0.97 26.71 -0.69
CA ILE A 171 0.68 25.31 -0.38
C ILE A 171 0.73 25.10 1.14
N ALA A 172 1.79 25.55 1.80
CA ALA A 172 1.94 25.44 3.26
C ALA A 172 0.78 26.10 4.02
N LYS A 173 0.33 27.27 3.55
CA LYS A 173 -0.80 27.99 4.16
C LYS A 173 -2.11 27.21 4.04
N VAL A 174 -2.38 26.58 2.89
CA VAL A 174 -3.56 25.71 2.71
C VAL A 174 -3.48 24.51 3.65
N LEU A 175 -2.34 23.83 3.71
CA LEU A 175 -2.13 22.65 4.55
C LEU A 175 -2.20 22.93 6.05
N SER A 176 -1.85 24.14 6.49
CA SER A 176 -1.89 24.55 7.90
C SER A 176 -3.27 25.05 8.35
N ARG A 177 -4.21 25.27 7.43
CA ARG A 177 -5.51 25.86 7.76
C ARG A 177 -6.45 24.77 8.31
N PRO A 178 -6.98 24.91 9.53
CA PRO A 178 -8.03 24.02 10.00
C PRO A 178 -9.29 24.21 9.16
N TRP A 179 -9.87 23.11 8.73
CA TRP A 179 -11.04 23.11 7.84
C TRP A 179 -12.27 22.47 8.48
N THR A 180 -12.09 21.76 9.58
CA THR A 180 -13.19 21.19 10.37
C THR A 180 -13.65 22.17 11.46
N THR A 181 -14.91 22.03 11.90
CA THR A 181 -15.55 22.93 12.87
C THR A 181 -14.93 22.89 14.27
N ASP A 182 -14.17 21.85 14.58
CA ASP A 182 -13.41 21.71 15.84
C ASP A 182 -12.06 22.44 15.82
N GLY A 183 -11.71 23.11 14.71
CA GLY A 183 -10.49 23.92 14.60
C GLY A 183 -9.19 23.12 14.57
N GLN A 184 -9.26 21.80 14.40
CA GLN A 184 -8.09 20.92 14.38
C GLN A 184 -7.56 20.71 12.97
N THR A 185 -6.23 20.65 12.85
CA THR A 185 -5.52 20.21 11.64
C THR A 185 -5.26 18.70 11.67
N PHE A 186 -4.84 18.11 10.55
CA PHE A 186 -4.41 16.71 10.54
C PHE A 186 -3.26 16.45 11.53
N ARG A 187 -2.36 17.43 11.73
CA ARG A 187 -1.24 17.33 12.69
C ARG A 187 -1.75 17.21 14.12
N ASP A 188 -2.74 18.03 14.49
CA ASP A 188 -3.40 17.97 15.80
C ASP A 188 -4.08 16.62 16.04
N ARG A 189 -4.70 16.07 14.98
CA ARG A 189 -5.34 14.75 15.03
C ARG A 189 -4.34 13.61 15.19
N VAL A 190 -3.20 13.66 14.49
CA VAL A 190 -2.10 12.68 14.68
C VAL A 190 -1.59 12.74 16.12
N TRP A 191 -1.35 13.95 16.65
CA TRP A 191 -0.90 14.12 18.03
C TRP A 191 -1.92 13.60 19.06
N THR A 192 -3.19 13.92 18.88
CA THR A 192 -4.28 13.47 19.74
C THR A 192 -4.40 11.94 19.73
N ASN A 193 -4.39 11.32 18.55
CA ASN A 193 -4.45 9.87 18.40
C ASN A 193 -3.24 9.17 19.03
N LYS A 194 -2.04 9.73 18.84
CA LYS A 194 -0.80 9.24 19.46
C LYS A 194 -0.92 9.27 20.99
N THR A 195 -1.32 10.41 21.55
CA THR A 195 -1.44 10.59 23.01
C THR A 195 -2.45 9.62 23.59
N ALA A 196 -3.60 9.43 22.93
CA ALA A 196 -4.60 8.46 23.35
C ALA A 196 -4.06 7.01 23.35
N LEU A 197 -3.29 6.62 22.32
CA LEU A 197 -2.67 5.31 22.23
C LEU A 197 -1.60 5.11 23.32
N LEU A 198 -0.73 6.09 23.56
CA LEU A 198 0.26 6.02 24.64
C LEU A 198 -0.39 5.88 26.02
N ASN A 199 -1.49 6.58 26.25
CA ASN A 199 -2.24 6.47 27.49
C ASN A 199 -2.84 5.07 27.68
N SER A 200 -3.39 4.45 26.63
CA SER A 200 -3.94 3.10 26.75
C SER A 200 -2.84 2.05 26.91
N VAL A 201 -1.69 2.19 26.23
CA VAL A 201 -0.50 1.36 26.44
C VAL A 201 -0.05 1.42 27.91
N ASN A 202 0.09 2.63 28.46
CA ASN A 202 0.47 2.84 29.86
C ASN A 202 -0.56 2.23 30.82
N GLN A 203 -1.85 2.38 30.51
CA GLN A 203 -2.93 1.79 31.29
C GLN A 203 -2.85 0.26 31.29
N HIS A 204 -2.72 -0.39 30.12
CA HIS A 204 -2.64 -1.85 30.02
C HIS A 204 -1.42 -2.42 30.73
N LEU A 205 -0.25 -1.82 30.58
CA LEU A 205 0.95 -2.24 31.30
C LEU A 205 0.84 -2.03 32.82
N THR A 206 0.15 -0.99 33.26
CA THR A 206 -0.06 -0.73 34.69
C THR A 206 -1.07 -1.72 35.28
N GLN A 207 -2.16 -2.03 34.57
CA GLN A 207 -3.14 -3.03 35.01
C GLN A 207 -2.57 -4.45 34.99
N MET A 208 -1.70 -4.76 34.03
CA MET A 208 -0.95 -6.02 34.00
C MET A 208 -0.24 -6.29 35.33
N ILE A 209 0.36 -5.27 35.93
CA ILE A 209 1.08 -5.40 37.20
C ILE A 209 0.12 -5.38 38.38
N ILE A 210 -0.73 -4.36 38.49
CA ILE A 210 -1.59 -4.17 39.66
C ILE A 210 -2.61 -5.29 39.82
N ARG A 211 -3.13 -5.83 38.72
CA ARG A 211 -4.18 -6.86 38.73
C ARG A 211 -3.65 -8.24 38.41
N GLY A 212 -2.35 -8.36 38.12
CA GLY A 212 -1.75 -9.60 37.68
C GLY A 212 -2.34 -10.15 36.38
N GLU A 213 -2.67 -9.29 35.41
CA GLU A 213 -3.22 -9.79 34.15
C GLU A 213 -2.20 -10.65 33.40
N SER A 214 -2.68 -11.76 32.83
CA SER A 214 -1.82 -12.67 32.07
C SER A 214 -1.21 -11.96 30.85
N ALA A 215 0.02 -12.35 30.49
CA ALA A 215 0.76 -11.86 29.32
C ALA A 215 -0.07 -11.79 28.05
N ARG A 216 -0.84 -12.85 27.80
CA ARG A 216 -1.68 -12.96 26.61
C ARG A 216 -2.77 -11.90 26.59
N LYS A 217 -3.44 -11.67 27.71
CA LYS A 217 -4.51 -10.68 27.81
C LYS A 217 -3.98 -9.27 27.57
N THR A 218 -2.81 -8.93 28.11
CA THR A 218 -2.16 -7.63 27.91
C THR A 218 -1.71 -7.47 26.46
N ILE A 219 -1.09 -8.50 25.88
CA ILE A 219 -0.69 -8.51 24.46
C ILE A 219 -1.92 -8.32 23.55
N ASP A 220 -2.99 -9.10 23.76
CA ASP A 220 -4.20 -9.03 22.95
C ASP A 220 -4.86 -7.64 23.04
N ALA A 221 -4.85 -7.01 24.22
CA ALA A 221 -5.37 -5.66 24.41
C ALA A 221 -4.51 -4.58 23.72
N LEU A 222 -3.19 -4.65 23.85
CA LEU A 222 -2.27 -3.74 23.17
C LEU A 222 -2.39 -3.87 21.64
N ALA A 223 -2.48 -5.09 21.12
CA ALA A 223 -2.69 -5.35 19.70
C ALA A 223 -4.05 -4.82 19.22
N HIS A 224 -5.10 -4.93 20.04
CA HIS A 224 -6.41 -4.35 19.75
C HIS A 224 -6.33 -2.82 19.62
N ASP A 225 -5.74 -2.13 20.59
CA ASP A 225 -5.62 -0.66 20.57
C ASP A 225 -4.79 -0.16 19.38
N MET A 226 -3.73 -0.89 19.05
CA MET A 226 -2.91 -0.62 17.86
C MET A 226 -3.71 -0.79 16.56
N ASN A 227 -4.57 -1.82 16.45
CA ASN A 227 -5.44 -2.00 15.29
C ASN A 227 -6.53 -0.91 15.20
N VAL A 228 -7.06 -0.46 16.33
CA VAL A 228 -7.97 0.70 16.38
C VAL A 228 -7.25 1.96 15.91
N SER A 229 -6.01 2.19 16.37
CA SER A 229 -5.19 3.33 15.94
C SER A 229 -4.86 3.27 14.45
N LYS A 230 -4.50 2.10 13.92
CA LYS A 230 -4.31 1.83 12.48
C LYS A 230 -5.54 2.26 11.67
N SER A 231 -6.72 1.85 12.10
CA SER A 231 -7.99 2.19 11.42
C SER A 231 -8.30 3.69 11.48
N LYS A 232 -8.02 4.36 12.60
CA LYS A 232 -8.15 5.82 12.74
C LYS A 232 -7.18 6.55 11.83
N ALA A 233 -5.95 6.07 11.72
CA ALA A 233 -4.90 6.66 10.89
C ALA A 233 -5.25 6.56 9.40
N GLY A 234 -5.71 5.39 8.92
CA GLY A 234 -6.16 5.23 7.54
C GLY A 234 -7.33 6.14 7.18
N ARG A 235 -8.33 6.25 8.08
CA ARG A 235 -9.46 7.18 7.91
C ARG A 235 -9.00 8.63 7.82
N LEU A 236 -8.06 9.04 8.67
CA LEU A 236 -7.52 10.40 8.66
C LEU A 236 -6.88 10.70 7.31
N VAL A 237 -5.95 9.86 6.85
CA VAL A 237 -5.28 10.01 5.55
C VAL A 237 -6.29 10.24 4.42
N MET A 238 -7.29 9.37 4.32
CA MET A 238 -8.23 9.41 3.19
C MET A 238 -9.17 10.61 3.25
N THR A 239 -9.53 11.04 4.47
CA THR A 239 -10.37 12.23 4.65
C THR A 239 -9.60 13.50 4.31
N GLU A 240 -8.35 13.61 4.76
CA GLU A 240 -7.48 14.75 4.43
C GLU A 240 -7.12 14.78 2.94
N SER A 241 -6.90 13.62 2.33
CA SER A 241 -6.65 13.50 0.88
C SER A 241 -7.82 14.05 0.06
N ALA A 242 -9.04 13.65 0.38
CA ALA A 242 -10.25 14.15 -0.27
C ALA A 242 -10.44 15.67 -0.05
N TYR A 243 -10.13 16.17 1.16
CA TYR A 243 -10.14 17.60 1.44
C TYR A 243 -9.13 18.37 0.56
N PHE A 244 -7.86 17.96 0.55
CA PHE A 244 -6.84 18.67 -0.23
C PHE A 244 -7.08 18.58 -1.74
N SER A 245 -7.64 17.48 -2.24
CA SER A 245 -8.08 17.37 -3.64
C SER A 245 -9.18 18.39 -3.97
N SER A 246 -10.21 18.46 -3.12
CA SER A 246 -11.32 19.42 -3.27
C SER A 246 -10.84 20.87 -3.19
N THR A 247 -9.97 21.20 -2.25
CA THR A 247 -9.40 22.56 -2.14
C THR A 247 -8.54 22.91 -3.35
N ALA A 248 -7.77 21.96 -3.89
CA ALA A 248 -7.01 22.18 -5.11
C ALA A 248 -7.91 22.43 -6.33
N GLN A 249 -9.01 21.69 -6.46
CA GLN A 249 -10.03 21.91 -7.50
C GLN A 249 -10.67 23.30 -7.34
N LYS A 250 -11.06 23.69 -6.12
CA LYS A 250 -11.60 25.02 -5.81
C LYS A 250 -10.67 26.15 -6.22
N ASP A 251 -9.40 26.07 -5.83
CA ASP A 251 -8.41 27.10 -6.14
C ASP A 251 -8.13 27.17 -7.64
N CYS A 252 -8.12 26.02 -8.33
CA CYS A 252 -8.04 25.95 -9.78
C CYS A 252 -9.26 26.62 -10.44
N PHE A 253 -10.47 26.26 -10.03
CA PHE A 253 -11.71 26.84 -10.56
C PHE A 253 -11.76 28.36 -10.39
N ASN A 254 -11.35 28.87 -9.22
CA ASN A 254 -11.23 30.30 -8.98
C ASN A 254 -10.20 30.97 -9.91
N ALA A 255 -9.02 30.37 -10.07
CA ALA A 255 -7.98 30.88 -10.97
C ALA A 255 -8.42 30.90 -12.44
N LEU A 256 -9.33 30.01 -12.82
CA LEU A 256 -9.88 29.89 -14.18
C LEU A 256 -11.17 30.68 -14.39
N GLY A 257 -11.67 31.39 -13.37
CA GLY A 257 -12.90 32.16 -13.47
C GLY A 257 -14.16 31.32 -13.65
N VAL A 258 -14.16 30.07 -13.17
CA VAL A 258 -15.36 29.24 -13.11
C VAL A 258 -16.36 29.90 -12.16
N GLU A 259 -17.60 30.12 -12.59
CA GLU A 259 -18.61 30.78 -11.76
C GLU A 259 -19.46 29.78 -10.95
N ARG A 260 -19.67 28.58 -11.50
CA ARG A 260 -20.49 27.53 -10.91
C ARG A 260 -19.83 26.17 -11.06
N TYR A 261 -20.12 25.30 -10.12
CA TYR A 261 -19.66 23.92 -10.13
C TYR A 261 -20.82 22.99 -9.83
N VAL A 262 -20.60 21.73 -10.13
CA VAL A 262 -21.54 20.65 -9.86
C VAL A 262 -20.85 19.55 -9.07
N VAL A 263 -21.53 19.03 -8.06
CA VAL A 263 -21.05 17.89 -7.28
C VAL A 263 -21.18 16.62 -8.12
N VAL A 264 -20.13 15.81 -8.12
CA VAL A 264 -20.08 14.54 -8.84
C VAL A 264 -19.75 13.43 -7.85
N ALA A 265 -20.76 12.61 -7.54
CA ALA A 265 -20.59 11.44 -6.70
C ALA A 265 -20.11 10.23 -7.49
N THR A 266 -19.35 9.37 -6.82
CA THR A 266 -19.08 8.03 -7.33
C THR A 266 -20.31 7.17 -7.03
N LEU A 267 -21.04 6.72 -8.07
CA LEU A 267 -22.24 5.88 -7.94
C LEU A 267 -21.88 4.40 -8.03
N ASP A 268 -21.77 3.76 -6.88
CA ASP A 268 -21.50 2.35 -6.70
C ASP A 268 -22.24 1.83 -5.45
N LYS A 269 -22.02 0.57 -5.08
CA LYS A 269 -22.65 -0.03 -3.89
C LYS A 269 -22.20 0.62 -2.57
N ASP A 270 -21.09 1.36 -2.60
CA ASP A 270 -20.47 1.99 -1.44
C ASP A 270 -20.75 3.51 -1.40
N THR A 271 -21.58 4.03 -2.31
CA THR A 271 -22.12 5.39 -2.25
C THR A 271 -23.06 5.51 -1.06
N CYS A 272 -22.78 6.43 -0.15
CA CYS A 272 -23.72 6.71 0.94
C CYS A 272 -24.85 7.65 0.47
N ASP A 273 -25.96 7.67 1.21
CA ASP A 273 -27.13 8.51 0.90
C ASP A 273 -26.76 10.00 0.81
N ILE A 274 -25.86 10.49 1.68
CA ILE A 274 -25.41 11.89 1.65
C ILE A 274 -24.75 12.24 0.31
N CYS A 275 -23.85 11.38 -0.17
CA CYS A 275 -23.19 11.59 -1.46
C CYS A 275 -24.15 11.45 -2.63
N GLY A 276 -25.06 10.46 -2.56
CA GLY A 276 -26.10 10.27 -3.57
C GLY A 276 -27.07 11.45 -3.65
N ASP A 277 -27.40 12.08 -2.52
CA ASP A 277 -28.26 13.25 -2.42
C ASP A 277 -27.59 14.54 -2.88
N MET A 278 -26.26 14.63 -2.75
CA MET A 278 -25.49 15.79 -3.22
C MET A 278 -25.16 15.69 -4.71
N ASP A 279 -25.15 14.49 -5.29
CA ASP A 279 -24.82 14.28 -6.70
C ASP A 279 -25.68 15.12 -7.65
N GLY A 280 -25.01 15.78 -8.61
CA GLY A 280 -25.66 16.59 -9.62
C GLY A 280 -26.15 17.97 -9.16
N LYS A 281 -26.09 18.29 -7.85
CA LYS A 281 -26.42 19.64 -7.36
C LYS A 281 -25.39 20.66 -7.84
N VAL A 282 -25.91 21.78 -8.35
CA VAL A 282 -25.12 22.88 -8.88
C VAL A 282 -25.09 24.02 -7.86
N PHE A 283 -23.91 24.54 -7.59
CA PHE A 283 -23.68 25.65 -6.66
C PHE A 283 -22.83 26.73 -7.31
N ARG A 284 -22.89 27.95 -6.79
CA ARG A 284 -21.97 29.02 -7.18
C ARG A 284 -20.63 28.83 -6.50
N MET A 285 -19.53 29.24 -7.14
CA MET A 285 -18.21 29.24 -6.48
C MET A 285 -18.18 30.09 -5.21
N SER A 286 -19.01 31.13 -5.12
CA SER A 286 -19.18 31.94 -3.89
C SER A 286 -19.77 31.14 -2.72
N GLU A 287 -20.41 30.01 -2.99
CA GLU A 287 -21.02 29.11 -2.01
C GLU A 287 -20.12 27.89 -1.75
N TYR A 288 -18.90 27.82 -2.30
CA TYR A 288 -18.01 26.66 -2.17
C TYR A 288 -17.50 26.50 -0.74
N GLU A 289 -18.09 25.55 -0.03
CA GLU A 289 -17.79 25.23 1.35
C GLU A 289 -17.66 23.71 1.51
N GLU A 290 -16.43 23.28 1.78
CA GLU A 290 -16.07 21.89 2.02
C GLU A 290 -16.88 21.32 3.19
N GLY A 291 -17.53 20.17 2.99
CA GLY A 291 -18.41 19.53 3.96
C GLY A 291 -19.89 19.95 3.90
N LEU A 292 -20.24 21.05 3.22
CA LEU A 292 -21.62 21.51 3.06
C LEU A 292 -22.09 21.46 1.61
N THR A 293 -21.39 22.18 0.73
CA THR A 293 -21.75 22.33 -0.69
C THR A 293 -20.72 21.67 -1.61
N ALA A 294 -19.52 21.40 -1.09
CA ALA A 294 -18.46 20.69 -1.78
C ALA A 294 -17.89 19.53 -0.93
N PRO A 295 -17.33 18.48 -1.55
CA PRO A 295 -16.68 17.40 -0.82
C PRO A 295 -15.44 17.87 -0.04
N PRO A 296 -14.97 17.10 0.96
CA PRO A 296 -15.53 15.84 1.45
C PRO A 296 -16.74 16.06 2.38
N PHE A 297 -17.85 15.35 2.13
CA PHE A 297 -19.06 15.44 2.97
C PHE A 297 -19.02 14.55 4.20
N HIS A 298 -18.15 13.54 4.21
CA HIS A 298 -18.00 12.57 5.28
C HIS A 298 -16.59 11.96 5.26
N PRO A 299 -16.15 11.26 6.32
CA PRO A 299 -14.91 10.50 6.27
C PRO A 299 -14.96 9.45 5.16
N TRP A 300 -13.86 9.27 4.41
CA TRP A 300 -13.81 8.43 3.20
C TRP A 300 -14.70 8.91 2.04
N CYS A 301 -15.00 10.21 1.95
CA CYS A 301 -15.71 10.75 0.79
C CYS A 301 -14.88 10.55 -0.49
N ARG A 302 -15.55 10.13 -1.56
CA ARG A 302 -14.98 9.88 -2.90
C ARG A 302 -15.67 10.74 -3.98
N CYS A 303 -16.32 11.82 -3.54
CA CYS A 303 -16.96 12.77 -4.43
C CYS A 303 -15.95 13.82 -4.86
N CYS A 304 -16.14 14.35 -6.07
CA CYS A 304 -15.38 15.47 -6.59
C CYS A 304 -16.34 16.57 -7.10
N THR A 305 -15.76 17.62 -7.66
CA THR A 305 -16.52 18.68 -8.32
C THR A 305 -16.10 18.82 -9.77
N ALA A 306 -17.01 19.34 -10.59
CA ALA A 306 -16.75 19.66 -11.98
C ALA A 306 -17.25 21.08 -12.32
N PRO A 307 -16.62 21.80 -13.26
CA PRO A 307 -17.11 23.08 -13.70
C PRO A 307 -18.49 22.93 -14.37
N TRP A 308 -19.35 23.94 -14.20
CA TRP A 308 -20.69 23.96 -14.77
C TRP A 308 -20.95 25.31 -15.46
N TYR A 309 -21.49 25.27 -16.68
CA TYR A 309 -21.91 26.47 -17.43
C TYR A 309 -23.35 26.28 -17.96
N GLU A 310 -24.11 27.38 -18.06
CA GLU A 310 -25.55 27.35 -18.40
C GLU A 310 -25.82 26.81 -19.82
N ASP A 311 -24.89 27.00 -20.74
CA ASP A 311 -24.93 26.51 -22.12
C ASP A 311 -24.49 25.05 -22.28
N LEU A 312 -24.02 24.40 -21.21
CA LEU A 312 -23.74 22.95 -21.17
C LEU A 312 -24.97 22.09 -20.89
N GLN A 313 -26.17 22.69 -20.87
CA GLN A 313 -27.41 21.97 -20.66
C GLN A 313 -27.77 21.13 -21.90
N ASN A 314 -27.19 19.94 -21.98
CA ASN A 314 -27.75 18.77 -22.66
C ASN A 314 -27.32 17.55 -21.84
N LEU A 315 -28.25 16.65 -21.54
CA LEU A 315 -28.05 15.57 -20.56
C LEU A 315 -27.03 14.54 -21.10
N GLY A 316 -25.79 14.61 -20.61
CA GLY A 316 -24.81 13.54 -20.76
C GLY A 316 -24.97 12.46 -19.68
N ALA A 317 -24.19 11.40 -19.76
CA ALA A 317 -24.17 10.33 -18.77
C ALA A 317 -23.11 10.58 -17.66
N ARG A 318 -23.30 9.97 -16.49
CA ARG A 318 -22.43 10.00 -15.32
C ARG A 318 -21.91 8.58 -15.06
N ALA A 319 -20.65 8.45 -14.67
CA ALA A 319 -20.03 7.15 -14.42
C ALA A 319 -20.57 6.51 -13.13
N ALA A 320 -20.95 5.25 -13.23
CA ALA A 320 -21.34 4.33 -12.17
C ALA A 320 -20.45 3.08 -12.21
N ARG A 321 -20.41 2.28 -11.12
CA ARG A 321 -19.72 0.98 -11.12
C ARG A 321 -20.69 -0.17 -10.88
N ASP A 322 -20.47 -1.26 -11.60
CA ASP A 322 -21.24 -2.48 -11.43
C ASP A 322 -20.71 -3.32 -10.25
N GLY A 323 -21.34 -4.47 -9.99
CA GLY A 323 -20.92 -5.40 -8.92
C GLY A 323 -19.49 -5.95 -9.07
N ASN A 324 -18.88 -5.81 -10.25
CA ASN A 324 -17.51 -6.23 -10.58
C ASN A 324 -16.52 -5.05 -10.59
N SER A 325 -16.93 -3.87 -10.11
CA SER A 325 -16.14 -2.62 -10.13
C SER A 325 -15.82 -2.09 -11.53
N GLN A 326 -16.55 -2.52 -12.57
CA GLN A 326 -16.41 -1.98 -13.92
C GLN A 326 -17.21 -0.68 -14.06
N THR A 327 -16.59 0.36 -14.62
CA THR A 327 -17.24 1.65 -14.87
C THR A 327 -18.22 1.55 -16.06
N PHE A 328 -19.47 1.94 -15.84
CA PHE A 328 -20.51 2.13 -16.84
C PHE A 328 -21.13 3.51 -16.71
N TYR A 329 -21.97 3.95 -17.66
CA TYR A 329 -22.51 5.31 -17.68
C TYR A 329 -24.03 5.32 -17.59
N VAL A 330 -24.59 6.19 -16.74
CA VAL A 330 -26.04 6.38 -16.58
C VAL A 330 -26.46 7.81 -16.86
N PRO A 331 -27.64 8.09 -17.42
CA PRO A 331 -28.08 9.46 -17.66
C PRO A 331 -28.01 10.34 -16.41
N ARG A 332 -27.56 11.59 -16.54
CA ARG A 332 -27.32 12.52 -15.41
C ARG A 332 -28.58 12.85 -14.59
N ASP A 333 -29.75 12.82 -15.21
CA ASP A 333 -31.06 13.03 -14.56
C ASP A 333 -31.53 11.82 -13.75
N THR A 334 -30.85 10.67 -13.89
CA THR A 334 -31.09 9.52 -13.02
C THR A 334 -30.81 9.97 -11.58
N THR A 335 -31.70 9.74 -10.62
CA THR A 335 -31.37 9.98 -9.21
C THR A 335 -30.56 8.82 -8.65
N TYR A 336 -29.84 8.98 -7.55
CA TYR A 336 -29.17 7.85 -6.89
C TYR A 336 -30.16 6.71 -6.57
N LYS A 337 -31.35 7.06 -6.07
CA LYS A 337 -32.43 6.11 -5.79
C LYS A 337 -32.89 5.34 -7.03
N ASN A 338 -33.06 6.02 -8.17
CA ASN A 338 -33.47 5.38 -9.42
C ASN A 338 -32.35 4.52 -10.00
N TRP A 339 -31.10 4.99 -9.92
CA TRP A 339 -29.91 4.24 -10.33
C TRP A 339 -29.76 2.96 -9.51
N MET A 340 -29.82 3.05 -8.18
CA MET A 340 -29.68 1.90 -7.27
C MET A 340 -30.79 0.86 -7.54
N ALA A 341 -32.03 1.29 -7.74
CA ALA A 341 -33.13 0.38 -8.08
C ALA A 341 -32.90 -0.38 -9.39
N GLN A 342 -32.33 0.27 -10.41
CA GLN A 342 -31.97 -0.36 -11.68
C GLN A 342 -30.75 -1.29 -11.52
N ALA A 343 -29.71 -0.83 -10.82
CA ALA A 343 -28.46 -1.57 -10.61
C ALA A 343 -28.68 -2.86 -9.80
N VAL A 344 -29.56 -2.83 -8.80
CA VAL A 344 -29.92 -4.01 -7.97
C VAL A 344 -30.77 -5.02 -8.75
N GLN A 345 -31.57 -4.59 -9.73
CA GLN A 345 -32.33 -5.50 -10.62
C GLN A 345 -31.44 -6.15 -11.70
N THR A 346 -30.37 -5.47 -12.13
CA THR A 346 -29.45 -5.95 -13.17
C THR A 346 -28.28 -6.79 -12.64
N ALA A 347 -28.10 -6.91 -11.33
CA ALA A 347 -27.05 -7.75 -10.76
C ALA A 347 -27.41 -9.24 -10.93
N PRO A 348 -26.69 -10.03 -11.75
CA PRO A 348 -26.95 -11.46 -11.85
C PRO A 348 -26.51 -12.14 -10.55
N VAL A 349 -27.32 -13.07 -10.05
CA VAL A 349 -26.87 -14.05 -9.06
C VAL A 349 -25.67 -14.78 -9.65
N ALA A 350 -24.55 -14.75 -8.94
CA ALA A 350 -23.26 -15.30 -9.37
C ALA A 350 -23.39 -16.74 -9.91
N GLN A 351 -23.14 -16.93 -11.21
CA GLN A 351 -22.70 -18.21 -11.78
C GLN A 351 -21.74 -17.99 -12.97
N SER A 352 -20.81 -18.93 -13.06
CA SER A 352 -19.63 -19.04 -13.91
C SER A 352 -19.85 -18.98 -15.43
N GLY A 353 -18.91 -18.34 -16.12
CA GLY A 353 -18.40 -18.75 -17.43
C GLY A 353 -18.98 -18.03 -18.66
N GLY A 354 -18.08 -17.55 -19.54
CA GLY A 354 -18.39 -17.24 -20.94
C GLY A 354 -17.96 -15.85 -21.39
N ALA A 355 -17.00 -15.80 -22.33
CA ALA A 355 -16.50 -14.59 -22.98
C ALA A 355 -17.49 -14.01 -24.01
N LEU A 356 -17.42 -12.70 -24.29
CA LEU A 356 -16.96 -12.11 -25.58
C LEU A 356 -17.23 -10.60 -25.68
N ASN A 357 -16.18 -9.87 -26.08
CA ASN A 357 -16.07 -8.68 -26.95
C ASN A 357 -17.12 -7.54 -26.90
N ASN A 358 -16.64 -6.32 -26.63
CA ASN A 358 -16.73 -5.28 -27.67
C ASN A 358 -15.67 -4.17 -27.51
N SER A 359 -15.15 -3.76 -28.65
CA SER A 359 -14.18 -2.70 -28.90
C SER A 359 -14.79 -1.30 -28.78
N GLN A 360 -14.09 -0.36 -28.13
CA GLN A 360 -13.87 1.02 -28.58
C GLN A 360 -12.88 1.74 -27.64
N ASN A 361 -11.84 2.33 -28.23
CA ASN A 361 -10.67 2.92 -27.55
C ASN A 361 -11.01 4.16 -26.69
N PRO A 362 -10.61 4.19 -25.40
CA PRO A 362 -10.30 5.44 -24.71
C PRO A 362 -8.81 5.77 -24.86
N VAL A 363 -8.51 7.06 -25.00
CA VAL A 363 -7.15 7.61 -25.03
C VAL A 363 -6.44 7.26 -23.72
N THR A 364 -5.55 6.27 -23.75
CA THR A 364 -4.81 5.75 -22.60
C THR A 364 -3.68 6.69 -22.21
N ILE A 365 -3.61 7.04 -20.91
CA ILE A 365 -2.36 7.49 -20.29
C ILE A 365 -1.40 6.32 -20.46
N MET A 366 -0.40 6.46 -21.32
CA MET A 366 0.51 5.35 -21.62
C MET A 366 1.20 4.90 -20.33
N ASP A 367 1.08 3.62 -19.99
CA ASP A 367 1.78 3.11 -18.81
C ASP A 367 3.29 3.10 -19.06
N ILE A 368 4.09 3.02 -17.99
CA ILE A 368 5.54 3.18 -18.09
C ILE A 368 6.23 2.19 -19.04
N VAL A 369 5.72 0.97 -19.17
CA VAL A 369 6.23 -0.01 -20.13
C VAL A 369 5.86 0.41 -21.56
N GLU A 370 4.66 0.95 -21.77
CA GLU A 370 4.23 1.48 -23.06
C GLU A 370 5.04 2.72 -23.46
N ARG A 371 5.35 3.62 -22.51
CA ARG A 371 6.22 4.78 -22.72
C ARG A 371 7.66 4.37 -23.03
N ALA A 372 8.20 3.42 -22.28
CA ALA A 372 9.59 2.98 -22.44
C ALA A 372 9.80 2.18 -23.74
N THR A 373 8.86 1.34 -24.13
CA THR A 373 9.06 0.34 -25.20
C THR A 373 8.24 0.60 -26.47
N GLY A 374 7.16 1.38 -26.37
CA GLY A 374 6.15 1.52 -27.42
C GLY A 374 5.15 0.36 -27.50
N ALA A 375 5.30 -0.70 -26.70
CA ALA A 375 4.39 -1.83 -26.69
C ALA A 375 3.07 -1.46 -26.00
N LYS A 376 1.93 -1.76 -26.63
CA LYS A 376 0.62 -1.57 -26.00
C LYS A 376 0.28 -2.72 -25.06
N LYS A 377 -0.31 -2.39 -23.92
CA LYS A 377 -0.83 -3.38 -22.96
C LYS A 377 -2.11 -4.01 -23.52
N GLY A 378 -2.03 -5.29 -23.83
CA GLY A 378 -3.16 -6.13 -24.19
C GLY A 378 -3.58 -7.05 -23.05
N THR A 379 -4.21 -8.16 -23.44
CA THR A 379 -4.56 -9.24 -22.50
C THR A 379 -3.30 -9.99 -22.06
N PRO A 380 -3.17 -10.38 -20.78
CA PRO A 380 -2.15 -11.32 -20.31
C PRO A 380 -1.97 -12.52 -21.26
N LEU A 381 -0.74 -12.71 -21.77
CA LEU A 381 -0.42 -13.85 -22.63
C LEU A 381 -0.39 -15.12 -21.80
N ASP A 382 -0.85 -16.25 -22.32
CA ASP A 382 -0.72 -17.56 -21.67
C ASP A 382 0.76 -17.96 -21.48
N LEU A 383 1.02 -18.91 -20.59
CA LEU A 383 2.38 -19.31 -20.20
C LEU A 383 3.21 -19.74 -21.42
N GLN A 384 2.63 -20.53 -22.33
CA GLN A 384 3.36 -21.07 -23.46
C GLN A 384 3.72 -19.96 -24.46
N THR A 385 2.76 -19.10 -24.79
CA THR A 385 2.99 -17.96 -25.68
C THR A 385 3.97 -16.95 -25.08
N ALA A 386 3.91 -16.73 -23.77
CA ALA A 386 4.83 -15.84 -23.07
C ALA A 386 6.27 -16.39 -23.07
N VAL A 387 6.47 -17.68 -22.79
CA VAL A 387 7.80 -18.33 -22.81
C VAL A 387 8.40 -18.29 -24.22
N GLN A 388 7.65 -18.73 -25.22
CA GLN A 388 8.15 -18.84 -26.60
C GLN A 388 8.42 -17.46 -27.23
N GLY A 389 7.64 -16.46 -26.85
CA GLY A 389 7.75 -15.10 -27.37
C GLY A 389 8.76 -14.21 -26.66
N ALA A 390 9.33 -14.62 -25.52
CA ALA A 390 10.22 -13.76 -24.74
C ALA A 390 11.56 -13.50 -25.43
N ASN A 391 12.13 -14.47 -26.12
CA ASN A 391 13.41 -14.35 -26.83
C ASN A 391 13.37 -14.98 -28.23
N PRO A 392 12.63 -14.38 -29.18
CA PRO A 392 12.51 -14.94 -30.53
C PRO A 392 13.86 -14.98 -31.27
N ASN A 393 14.81 -14.15 -30.85
CA ASN A 393 16.14 -14.04 -31.44
C ASN A 393 17.17 -14.98 -30.80
N TYR A 394 16.76 -15.93 -29.94
CA TYR A 394 17.68 -16.89 -29.33
C TYR A 394 18.50 -17.63 -30.39
N THR A 395 17.86 -18.15 -31.45
CA THR A 395 18.55 -18.95 -32.47
C THR A 395 19.29 -18.08 -33.51
N THR A 396 18.74 -16.91 -33.85
CA THR A 396 19.18 -16.09 -34.99
C THR A 396 20.06 -14.90 -34.59
N GLY A 397 19.93 -14.40 -33.35
CA GLY A 397 20.60 -13.19 -32.88
C GLY A 397 22.03 -13.39 -32.36
N GLY A 398 22.49 -14.64 -32.28
CA GLY A 398 23.85 -14.98 -31.88
C GLY A 398 24.14 -14.82 -30.38
N ALA A 399 25.43 -14.79 -30.04
CA ALA A 399 25.89 -14.89 -28.65
C ALA A 399 25.22 -13.91 -27.65
N PRO A 400 24.96 -12.63 -27.98
CA PRO A 400 24.29 -11.71 -27.07
C PRO A 400 22.89 -12.13 -26.61
N TYR A 401 22.17 -12.92 -27.42
CA TYR A 401 20.85 -13.49 -27.09
C TYR A 401 20.93 -14.86 -26.43
N HIS A 402 22.11 -15.49 -26.38
CA HIS A 402 22.36 -16.69 -25.59
C HIS A 402 22.74 -16.36 -24.13
N VAL A 403 23.11 -15.11 -23.82
CA VAL A 403 23.57 -14.68 -22.48
C VAL A 403 22.79 -13.47 -21.94
N ASN A 404 21.51 -13.37 -22.27
CA ASN A 404 20.58 -12.32 -21.84
C ASN A 404 19.46 -12.83 -20.92
N CYS A 405 19.69 -13.89 -20.13
CA CYS A 405 18.67 -14.47 -19.23
C CYS A 405 18.05 -13.41 -18.29
N GLN A 406 18.86 -12.47 -17.81
CA GLN A 406 18.49 -11.31 -17.01
C GLN A 406 17.53 -10.32 -17.71
N ARG A 407 17.33 -10.46 -19.02
CA ARG A 407 16.34 -9.72 -19.82
C ARG A 407 15.14 -10.59 -20.18
N CYS A 408 15.37 -11.88 -20.44
CA CYS A 408 14.31 -12.83 -20.81
C CYS A 408 13.31 -13.07 -19.68
N VAL A 409 13.78 -13.19 -18.43
CA VAL A 409 12.92 -13.37 -17.25
C VAL A 409 11.97 -12.19 -17.01
N PRO A 410 12.43 -10.93 -16.93
CA PRO A 410 11.52 -9.80 -16.80
C PRO A 410 10.64 -9.60 -18.05
N THR A 411 11.14 -9.89 -19.26
CA THR A 411 10.32 -9.84 -20.48
C THR A 411 9.18 -10.85 -20.41
N TYR A 412 9.44 -12.07 -19.94
CA TYR A 412 8.39 -13.07 -19.69
C TYR A 412 7.31 -12.52 -18.74
N GLU A 413 7.71 -11.91 -17.64
CA GLU A 413 6.75 -11.32 -16.69
C GLU A 413 5.90 -10.23 -17.35
N MET A 414 6.51 -9.35 -18.14
CA MET A 414 5.77 -8.32 -18.88
C MET A 414 4.78 -8.93 -19.89
N ARG A 415 5.17 -10.01 -20.58
CA ARG A 415 4.25 -10.76 -21.45
C ARG A 415 3.08 -11.35 -20.65
N ARG A 416 3.34 -11.92 -19.46
CA ARG A 416 2.28 -12.40 -18.55
C ARG A 416 1.41 -11.27 -17.99
N ARG A 417 1.90 -10.03 -17.97
CA ARG A 417 1.12 -8.81 -17.65
C ARG A 417 0.41 -8.18 -18.84
N GLY A 418 0.59 -8.73 -20.05
CA GLY A 418 -0.12 -8.36 -21.27
C GLY A 418 0.65 -7.50 -22.27
N TYR A 419 1.95 -7.28 -22.07
CA TYR A 419 2.78 -6.51 -23.02
C TYR A 419 3.36 -7.42 -24.12
N ASP A 420 3.17 -7.05 -25.39
CA ASP A 420 3.83 -7.76 -26.49
C ASP A 420 5.27 -7.26 -26.73
N VAL A 421 6.14 -7.63 -25.80
CA VAL A 421 7.56 -7.24 -25.78
C VAL A 421 8.49 -8.44 -25.96
N ILE A 422 9.67 -8.19 -26.51
CA ILE A 422 10.75 -9.18 -26.68
C ILE A 422 12.00 -8.70 -25.93
N ALA A 423 12.81 -9.66 -25.48
CA ALA A 423 14.02 -9.37 -24.71
C ALA A 423 15.13 -8.81 -25.61
N LYS A 424 15.79 -7.76 -25.16
CA LYS A 424 16.96 -7.21 -25.84
C LYS A 424 18.20 -8.11 -25.69
N PRO A 425 19.20 -7.98 -26.59
CA PRO A 425 20.47 -8.66 -26.43
C PRO A 425 21.22 -8.10 -25.22
N LYS A 426 22.11 -8.91 -24.62
CA LYS A 426 23.06 -8.39 -23.63
C LYS A 426 24.07 -7.46 -24.34
N PRO A 427 24.25 -6.20 -23.89
CA PRO A 427 25.19 -5.29 -24.52
C PRO A 427 26.64 -5.70 -24.23
N ALA A 428 27.55 -5.27 -25.10
CA ALA A 428 28.99 -5.50 -24.94
C ALA A 428 29.61 -4.64 -23.82
N ALA A 429 29.08 -3.42 -23.61
CA ALA A 429 29.50 -2.47 -22.58
C ALA A 429 28.26 -1.83 -21.91
N ASN A 430 28.44 -1.19 -20.75
CA ASN A 430 27.40 -0.45 -20.03
C ASN A 430 26.13 -1.29 -19.74
N ASN A 431 26.31 -2.53 -19.30
CA ASN A 431 25.18 -3.39 -18.96
C ASN A 431 24.53 -2.94 -17.65
N THR A 432 23.37 -2.26 -17.76
CA THR A 432 22.58 -1.77 -16.63
C THR A 432 21.62 -2.80 -16.02
N VAL A 433 21.33 -3.88 -16.75
CA VAL A 433 20.50 -5.01 -16.29
C VAL A 433 21.43 -6.17 -15.97
N LEU A 434 21.78 -6.33 -14.70
CA LEU A 434 22.77 -7.27 -14.20
C LEU A 434 22.12 -8.55 -13.66
N TRP A 435 21.03 -8.41 -12.92
CA TRP A 435 20.39 -9.50 -12.17
C TRP A 435 19.01 -9.88 -12.71
N GLY A 436 18.38 -8.98 -13.47
CA GLY A 436 17.00 -9.12 -13.95
C GLY A 436 15.95 -8.74 -12.90
N SER A 437 16.38 -8.20 -11.74
CA SER A 437 15.49 -7.59 -10.74
C SER A 437 15.30 -6.09 -10.99
N GLU A 438 16.18 -5.46 -11.76
CA GLU A 438 16.18 -4.01 -12.03
C GLU A 438 14.89 -3.48 -12.66
N PRO A 439 14.18 -4.23 -13.53
CA PRO A 439 12.88 -3.80 -14.06
C PRO A 439 11.75 -3.72 -13.03
N PHE A 440 12.00 -4.17 -11.80
CA PHE A 440 11.00 -4.26 -10.74
C PHE A 440 11.34 -3.34 -9.57
N ALA A 441 10.29 -2.89 -8.89
CA ALA A 441 10.39 -2.11 -7.66
C ALA A 441 9.40 -2.64 -6.61
N ASP A 442 9.66 -2.34 -5.35
CA ASP A 442 8.66 -2.52 -4.30
C ASP A 442 7.55 -1.46 -4.44
N SER A 443 6.51 -1.57 -3.61
CA SER A 443 5.37 -0.63 -3.64
C SER A 443 5.73 0.81 -3.25
N ALA A 444 6.96 1.06 -2.78
CA ALA A 444 7.48 2.39 -2.51
C ALA A 444 8.40 2.90 -3.63
N GLY A 445 8.54 2.15 -4.73
CA GLY A 445 9.38 2.48 -5.88
C GLY A 445 10.87 2.16 -5.67
N ASN A 446 11.25 1.45 -4.61
CA ASN A 446 12.64 1.11 -4.35
C ASN A 446 13.11 -0.09 -5.18
N PRO A 447 14.38 -0.14 -5.59
CA PRO A 447 14.95 -1.31 -6.24
C PRO A 447 14.84 -2.57 -5.37
N VAL A 448 14.45 -3.67 -5.99
CA VAL A 448 14.37 -4.98 -5.34
C VAL A 448 15.54 -5.88 -5.71
N SER A 449 15.78 -6.90 -4.88
CA SER A 449 16.84 -7.88 -5.09
C SER A 449 16.35 -9.29 -4.81
N TYR A 450 16.98 -10.26 -5.44
CA TYR A 450 16.74 -11.67 -5.17
C TYR A 450 17.06 -12.00 -3.71
N THR A 451 16.26 -12.88 -3.11
CA THR A 451 16.62 -13.53 -1.84
C THR A 451 17.67 -14.60 -2.14
N MET A 452 18.94 -14.29 -1.94
CA MET A 452 20.09 -15.12 -2.35
C MET A 452 20.51 -16.14 -1.29
N ASN A 453 21.50 -16.98 -1.66
CA ASN A 453 22.16 -17.96 -0.79
C ASN A 453 21.20 -19.00 -0.17
N GLN A 454 20.18 -19.38 -0.93
CA GLN A 454 19.16 -20.33 -0.51
C GLN A 454 19.54 -21.76 -0.91
N THR A 455 19.03 -22.72 -0.15
CA THR A 455 19.06 -24.14 -0.54
C THR A 455 17.94 -24.43 -1.53
N GLU A 456 18.10 -25.45 -2.38
CA GLU A 456 17.03 -25.91 -3.29
C GLU A 456 15.73 -26.20 -2.52
N ALA A 457 15.83 -26.83 -1.34
CA ALA A 457 14.68 -27.14 -0.51
C ALA A 457 13.97 -25.90 0.04
N ALA A 458 14.70 -24.81 0.32
CA ALA A 458 14.11 -23.53 0.72
C ALA A 458 13.35 -22.88 -0.44
N VAL A 459 13.97 -22.82 -1.63
CA VAL A 459 13.33 -22.28 -2.85
C VAL A 459 12.06 -23.06 -3.17
N LYS A 460 12.12 -24.40 -3.21
CA LYS A 460 10.95 -25.23 -3.52
C LYS A 460 9.83 -25.10 -2.49
N ARG A 461 10.16 -24.85 -1.21
CA ARG A 461 9.19 -24.64 -0.15
C ARG A 461 8.46 -23.30 -0.30
N GLU A 462 9.21 -22.24 -0.61
CA GLU A 462 8.64 -20.93 -0.93
C GLU A 462 7.63 -21.04 -2.08
N LEU A 463 8.05 -21.65 -3.19
CA LEU A 463 7.20 -21.83 -4.37
C LEU A 463 5.98 -22.70 -4.09
N LYS A 464 6.12 -23.74 -3.26
CA LYS A 464 4.99 -24.58 -2.84
C LYS A 464 3.96 -23.80 -2.03
N ASN A 465 4.41 -22.91 -1.15
CA ASN A 465 3.55 -22.13 -0.26
C ASN A 465 2.95 -20.89 -0.92
N ALA A 466 3.51 -20.44 -2.05
CA ALA A 466 2.99 -19.32 -2.81
C ALA A 466 1.53 -19.54 -3.27
N PRO A 467 0.72 -18.48 -3.42
CA PRO A 467 -0.62 -18.62 -3.97
C PRO A 467 -0.58 -19.05 -5.45
N ASP A 468 -1.68 -19.63 -5.93
CA ASP A 468 -1.85 -19.92 -7.35
C ASP A 468 -1.80 -18.62 -8.18
N GLY A 469 -1.14 -18.67 -9.33
CA GLY A 469 -0.85 -17.52 -10.18
C GLY A 469 0.47 -16.80 -9.85
N ALA A 470 1.15 -17.16 -8.76
CA ALA A 470 2.44 -16.54 -8.40
C ALA A 470 3.54 -16.89 -9.41
N ARG A 471 4.38 -15.90 -9.74
CA ARG A 471 5.46 -15.97 -10.72
C ARG A 471 6.75 -15.46 -10.12
N TYR A 472 7.79 -16.28 -10.17
CA TYR A 472 9.08 -16.01 -9.56
C TYR A 472 10.20 -16.03 -10.60
N GLY A 473 11.15 -15.11 -10.49
CA GLY A 473 12.48 -15.29 -11.03
C GLY A 473 13.28 -16.19 -10.09
N ILE A 474 13.98 -17.19 -10.62
CA ILE A 474 14.83 -18.12 -9.89
C ILE A 474 16.27 -17.95 -10.36
N TYR A 475 17.16 -17.66 -9.43
CA TYR A 475 18.59 -17.58 -9.65
C TYR A 475 19.26 -18.92 -9.32
N VAL A 476 20.18 -19.35 -10.19
CA VAL A 476 21.03 -20.52 -9.97
C VAL A 476 22.48 -20.23 -10.35
N ALA A 477 23.41 -20.49 -9.43
CA ALA A 477 24.84 -20.52 -9.74
C ALA A 477 25.27 -21.94 -10.15
N TRP A 478 25.91 -22.11 -11.31
CA TRP A 478 26.23 -23.42 -11.86
C TRP A 478 27.41 -24.11 -11.18
N LYS A 479 27.34 -25.45 -11.03
CA LYS A 479 28.49 -26.29 -10.63
C LYS A 479 29.60 -26.23 -11.71
N GLY A 480 30.84 -26.53 -11.34
CA GLY A 480 31.96 -26.69 -12.28
C GLY A 480 32.93 -25.50 -12.38
N ARG A 481 33.91 -25.62 -13.29
CA ARG A 481 35.06 -24.69 -13.44
C ARG A 481 34.68 -23.31 -14.00
N ASN A 482 33.70 -23.22 -14.90
CA ASN A 482 33.14 -21.95 -15.39
C ASN A 482 31.98 -21.52 -14.49
N ARG A 483 32.26 -20.60 -13.56
CA ARG A 483 31.38 -20.14 -12.46
C ARG A 483 30.24 -19.21 -12.91
N GLY A 484 29.56 -19.53 -14.00
CA GLY A 484 28.42 -18.77 -14.49
C GLY A 484 27.20 -18.91 -13.59
N ALA A 485 26.21 -18.05 -13.82
CA ALA A 485 24.89 -18.12 -13.21
C ALA A 485 23.83 -17.97 -14.28
N HIS A 486 22.59 -18.33 -13.93
CA HIS A 486 21.43 -18.20 -14.79
C HIS A 486 20.22 -17.78 -13.99
N VAL A 487 19.31 -17.07 -14.65
CA VAL A 487 17.98 -16.80 -14.12
C VAL A 487 16.92 -17.40 -15.03
N PHE A 488 15.95 -18.08 -14.43
CA PHE A 488 14.81 -18.70 -15.11
C PHE A 488 13.54 -18.45 -14.29
N VAL A 489 12.40 -18.97 -14.70
CA VAL A 489 11.10 -18.68 -14.07
C VAL A 489 10.51 -19.91 -13.38
N ALA A 490 9.85 -19.69 -12.25
CA ALA A 490 8.90 -20.62 -11.67
C ALA A 490 7.51 -19.97 -11.62
N GLU A 491 6.49 -20.66 -12.11
CA GLU A 491 5.11 -20.20 -12.06
C GLU A 491 4.19 -21.26 -11.47
N LYS A 492 3.31 -20.87 -10.54
CA LYS A 492 2.34 -21.77 -9.91
C LYS A 492 0.98 -21.67 -10.61
N GLN A 493 0.46 -22.78 -11.11
CA GLN A 493 -0.86 -22.88 -11.74
C GLN A 493 -1.58 -24.15 -11.29
N GLY A 494 -2.81 -24.04 -10.78
CA GLY A 494 -3.61 -25.18 -10.36
C GLY A 494 -2.94 -26.00 -9.25
N GLY A 495 -2.26 -25.35 -8.31
CA GLY A 495 -1.47 -25.98 -7.25
C GLY A 495 -0.12 -26.54 -7.68
N VAL A 496 0.21 -26.53 -8.98
CA VAL A 496 1.45 -27.12 -9.53
C VAL A 496 2.45 -26.03 -9.87
N VAL A 497 3.70 -26.18 -9.41
CA VAL A 497 4.81 -25.29 -9.77
C VAL A 497 5.46 -25.79 -11.06
N ARG A 498 5.44 -24.97 -12.09
CA ARG A 498 6.14 -25.19 -13.37
C ARG A 498 7.42 -24.38 -13.39
N TYR A 499 8.51 -25.00 -13.83
CA TYR A 499 9.80 -24.34 -14.01
C TYR A 499 10.03 -24.17 -15.50
N ILE A 500 10.27 -22.95 -15.95
CA ILE A 500 10.35 -22.59 -17.38
C ILE A 500 11.54 -21.67 -17.61
N ASP A 501 12.12 -21.72 -18.80
CA ASP A 501 13.23 -20.87 -19.19
C ASP A 501 12.86 -20.08 -20.46
N PRO A 502 12.51 -18.80 -20.32
CA PRO A 502 12.12 -17.96 -21.46
C PRO A 502 13.29 -17.64 -22.38
N GLN A 503 14.55 -17.88 -21.99
CA GLN A 503 15.69 -17.58 -22.85
C GLN A 503 15.77 -18.51 -24.08
N PRO A 504 15.78 -19.85 -23.94
CA PRO A 504 15.65 -20.78 -25.06
C PRO A 504 14.20 -21.14 -25.40
N GLY A 505 13.22 -20.67 -24.62
CA GLY A 505 11.81 -21.05 -24.78
C GLY A 505 11.46 -22.43 -24.22
N ASN A 506 12.21 -22.90 -23.21
CA ASN A 506 12.02 -24.23 -22.61
C ASN A 506 10.87 -24.23 -21.59
N LEU A 507 9.92 -25.16 -21.72
CA LEU A 507 8.77 -25.30 -20.83
C LEU A 507 9.03 -26.21 -19.60
N ASP A 508 10.20 -26.85 -19.51
CA ASP A 508 10.63 -27.60 -18.33
C ASP A 508 12.10 -27.35 -18.01
N ALA A 509 12.34 -26.45 -17.07
CA ALA A 509 13.64 -26.10 -16.51
C ALA A 509 13.90 -26.75 -15.13
N SER A 510 13.09 -27.74 -14.72
CA SER A 510 13.19 -28.33 -13.37
C SER A 510 14.55 -28.98 -13.09
N GLY A 511 15.23 -29.46 -14.15
CA GLY A 511 16.58 -30.05 -14.07
C GLY A 511 17.69 -29.07 -13.67
N TYR A 512 17.47 -27.76 -13.76
CA TYR A 512 18.50 -26.75 -13.46
C TYR A 512 18.95 -26.79 -11.99
N PHE A 513 18.08 -27.18 -11.07
CA PHE A 513 18.46 -27.34 -9.67
C PHE A 513 19.56 -28.38 -9.48
N ALA A 514 19.54 -29.48 -10.23
CA ALA A 514 20.57 -30.52 -10.16
C ALA A 514 21.94 -30.02 -10.65
N LEU A 515 21.95 -29.04 -11.56
CA LEU A 515 23.14 -28.39 -12.10
C LEU A 515 23.65 -27.24 -11.21
N GLY A 516 22.83 -26.77 -10.28
CA GLY A 516 23.11 -25.65 -9.38
C GLY A 516 23.94 -26.01 -8.16
N ARG A 517 24.81 -25.12 -7.70
CA ARG A 517 25.63 -25.32 -6.50
C ARG A 517 24.73 -25.35 -5.25
N PRO A 518 24.93 -26.31 -4.34
CA PRO A 518 24.21 -26.33 -3.07
C PRO A 518 24.33 -24.99 -2.32
N GLY A 519 23.20 -24.45 -1.86
CA GLY A 519 23.17 -23.20 -1.09
C GLY A 519 23.42 -21.92 -1.92
N GLN A 520 23.39 -21.99 -3.25
CA GLN A 520 23.64 -20.86 -4.15
C GLN A 520 22.48 -20.66 -5.14
N PHE A 521 21.26 -20.79 -4.60
CA PHE A 521 20.04 -20.44 -5.31
C PHE A 521 19.48 -19.11 -4.78
N GLY A 522 18.61 -18.49 -5.56
CA GLY A 522 17.83 -17.36 -5.09
C GLY A 522 16.46 -17.30 -5.75
N TYR A 523 15.56 -16.52 -5.18
CA TYR A 523 14.23 -16.30 -5.74
C TYR A 523 13.79 -14.85 -5.57
N LEU A 524 12.96 -14.38 -6.50
CA LEU A 524 12.30 -13.09 -6.47
C LEU A 524 10.86 -13.29 -6.93
N ARG A 525 9.87 -13.04 -6.07
CA ARG A 525 8.47 -13.04 -6.50
C ARG A 525 8.25 -11.79 -7.36
N MET A 526 7.88 -11.97 -8.62
CA MET A 526 7.77 -10.89 -9.60
C MET A 526 6.33 -10.41 -9.74
N ASP A 527 5.34 -11.29 -9.66
CA ASP A 527 3.92 -10.95 -9.89
C ASP A 527 3.37 -9.87 -8.94
N ASN A 528 3.95 -9.76 -7.74
CA ASN A 528 3.54 -8.83 -6.70
C ASN A 528 4.37 -7.54 -6.65
N LEU A 529 5.31 -7.37 -7.58
CA LEU A 529 6.17 -6.20 -7.65
C LEU A 529 5.66 -5.19 -8.68
N ASP A 530 5.89 -3.92 -8.37
CA ASP A 530 5.66 -2.85 -9.31
C ASP A 530 6.78 -2.80 -10.35
N ILE A 531 6.53 -2.06 -11.42
CA ILE A 531 7.52 -1.83 -12.46
C ILE A 531 8.31 -0.58 -12.10
N THR A 532 9.63 -0.63 -12.30
CA THR A 532 10.52 0.51 -12.02
C THR A 532 10.05 1.78 -12.72
N ALA A 533 10.20 2.92 -12.04
CA ALA A 533 9.96 4.25 -12.60
C ALA A 533 11.04 4.68 -13.63
N ASP A 534 12.15 3.95 -13.71
CA ASP A 534 13.26 4.23 -14.62
C ASP A 534 13.05 3.61 -16.01
N GLU A 535 12.57 4.43 -16.95
CA GLU A 535 12.34 4.02 -18.34
C GLU A 535 13.62 3.52 -19.03
N SER A 536 14.80 4.00 -18.63
CA SER A 536 16.07 3.59 -19.25
C SER A 536 16.38 2.13 -18.95
N ILE A 537 15.99 1.62 -17.78
CA ILE A 537 16.12 0.21 -17.41
C ILE A 537 15.20 -0.66 -18.26
N LEU A 538 13.94 -0.24 -18.46
CA LEU A 538 12.99 -0.94 -19.31
C LEU A 538 13.45 -0.97 -20.76
N GLN A 539 13.92 0.17 -21.27
CA GLN A 539 14.52 0.30 -22.60
C GLN A 539 15.79 -0.54 -22.77
N ALA A 540 16.57 -0.76 -21.71
CA ALA A 540 17.74 -1.64 -21.74
C ALA A 540 17.37 -3.13 -21.65
N THR A 541 16.15 -3.44 -21.20
CA THR A 541 15.67 -4.80 -20.94
C THR A 541 14.93 -5.39 -22.13
N MET A 542 14.00 -4.64 -22.71
CA MET A 542 13.03 -5.15 -23.68
C MET A 542 12.65 -4.11 -24.73
N GLU A 543 12.03 -4.56 -25.81
CA GLU A 543 11.48 -3.73 -26.89
C GLU A 543 10.17 -4.29 -27.41
N VAL A 544 9.38 -3.45 -28.08
CA VAL A 544 8.16 -3.91 -28.75
C VAL A 544 8.49 -4.96 -29.80
N LYS A 545 7.69 -6.04 -29.86
CA LYS A 545 7.79 -7.01 -30.93
C LYS A 545 7.40 -6.34 -32.24
N GLN A 546 8.35 -6.12 -33.14
CA GLN A 546 8.05 -5.61 -34.47
C GLN A 546 7.32 -6.71 -35.28
N PRO A 547 6.30 -6.35 -36.08
CA PRO A 547 5.48 -7.29 -36.84
C PRO A 547 6.27 -8.09 -37.89
#